data_AF-A0A7Y8EZB4-F1
#
_entry.id   AF-A0A7Y8EZB4-F1
#
_cell.length_a   1.000
_cell.length_b   1.000
_cell.length_c   1.000
_cell.angle_alpha   90.00
_cell.angle_beta   90.00
_cell.angle_gamma   90.00
#
_symmetry.space_group_name_H-M   'P 1'
#
loop_
_entity.id
_entity.type
_entity.pdbx_description
1 polymer ?
#
loop_
_entity_poly.entity_id
_entity_poly.type
_entity_poly.pdbx_seq_one_letter_code
_entity_poly.pdbx_strand_id
1 'polypeptide(L)'
;SDLGLVIRPDERLTPDAVCELDLLVICGGYRTPLRYNDELSLLLEVAVEQGAALAGIWNGAWFLGRAGQLDGYRCAVHPEHRPAVAEIARLTHVTSEAYVVDRDRLTASSPTGAFYMTLEWIRSLHGKSLTDGIEDILAFEASRFRRIKPMLNLSVSGPLREVINLMDVNLEEPLQMLDLCLYAGRSRRQIERLFKDQLGTSPQRYYMDLRITEARRLLQHTSLSIVEVSVACGFVSPSHFSKCYSAYFGHRPSKEIRLVK
;
A
#
# COMPACT_ATOMS: atom_id res chain seq x y z
N SER A 1 -19.53 2.94 -7.57
CA SER A 1 -18.82 2.29 -6.45
C SER A 1 -19.47 2.66 -5.12
N ASP A 2 -19.11 2.00 -4.02
CA ASP A 2 -19.63 2.28 -2.68
C ASP A 2 -19.36 3.70 -2.16
N LEU A 3 -18.40 4.39 -2.78
CA LEU A 3 -17.99 5.76 -2.46
C LEU A 3 -18.63 6.81 -3.38
N GLY A 4 -19.59 6.41 -4.23
CA GLY A 4 -20.22 7.32 -5.20
C GLY A 4 -19.34 7.64 -6.42
N LEU A 5 -18.20 6.94 -6.58
CA LEU A 5 -17.40 7.07 -7.80
C LEU A 5 -18.12 6.37 -8.96
N VAL A 6 -18.25 7.09 -10.06
CA VAL A 6 -18.75 6.55 -11.32
C VAL A 6 -17.62 5.77 -11.97
N ILE A 7 -17.83 4.47 -12.13
CA ILE A 7 -16.93 3.57 -12.88
C ILE A 7 -17.68 3.20 -14.15
N ARG A 8 -17.07 3.47 -15.30
CA ARG A 8 -17.63 3.11 -16.61
C ARG A 8 -17.11 1.73 -17.00
N PRO A 9 -17.96 0.75 -17.31
CA PRO A 9 -17.49 -0.50 -17.88
C PRO A 9 -16.92 -0.24 -19.27
N ASP A 10 -15.79 -0.86 -19.58
CA ASP A 10 -15.19 -0.79 -20.92
C ASP A 10 -15.93 -1.73 -21.89
N GLU A 11 -16.38 -2.88 -21.41
CA GLU A 11 -17.09 -3.89 -22.22
C GLU A 11 -18.17 -4.61 -21.40
N ARG A 12 -19.13 -5.23 -22.10
CA ARG A 12 -20.09 -6.15 -21.50
C ARG A 12 -19.43 -7.51 -21.30
N LEU A 13 -19.57 -8.09 -20.11
CA LEU A 13 -19.11 -9.44 -19.83
C LEU A 13 -19.98 -10.46 -20.59
N THR A 14 -19.39 -11.17 -21.55
CA THR A 14 -20.01 -12.25 -22.33
C THR A 14 -19.14 -13.51 -22.21
N PRO A 15 -19.67 -14.72 -22.50
CA PRO A 15 -18.85 -15.94 -22.48
C PRO A 15 -17.58 -15.83 -23.32
N ASP A 16 -17.70 -15.30 -24.55
CA ASP A 16 -16.56 -15.12 -25.46
C ASP A 16 -15.49 -14.18 -24.87
N ALA A 17 -15.90 -13.08 -24.24
CA ALA A 17 -14.97 -12.14 -23.61
C ALA A 17 -14.25 -12.74 -22.40
N VAL A 18 -14.85 -13.73 -21.74
CA VAL A 18 -14.27 -14.39 -20.57
C VAL A 18 -13.26 -15.48 -20.98
N CYS A 19 -13.41 -16.06 -22.17
CA CYS A 19 -12.51 -17.10 -22.66
C CYS A 19 -11.05 -16.65 -22.86
N GLU A 20 -10.82 -15.35 -23.03
CA GLU A 20 -9.48 -14.79 -23.27
C GLU A 20 -8.78 -14.32 -21.96
N LEU A 21 -9.41 -14.51 -20.80
CA LEU A 21 -8.89 -14.00 -19.52
C LEU A 21 -7.97 -15.00 -18.83
N ASP A 22 -6.80 -14.54 -18.38
CA ASP A 22 -5.96 -15.29 -17.45
C ASP A 22 -6.50 -15.24 -16.00
N LEU A 23 -7.25 -14.18 -15.67
CA LEU A 23 -7.78 -13.90 -14.34
C LEU A 23 -9.11 -13.14 -14.42
N LEU A 24 -10.14 -13.68 -13.76
CA LEU A 24 -11.42 -13.02 -13.59
C LEU A 24 -11.61 -12.60 -12.12
N VAL A 25 -11.70 -11.28 -11.88
CA VAL A 25 -11.81 -10.72 -10.52
C VAL A 25 -13.23 -10.22 -10.23
N ILE A 26 -13.88 -10.81 -9.23
CA ILE A 26 -15.14 -10.33 -8.68
C ILE A 26 -14.86 -9.32 -7.58
N CYS A 27 -15.05 -8.04 -7.91
CA CYS A 27 -14.89 -6.92 -7.00
C CYS A 27 -16.15 -6.71 -6.17
N GLY A 28 -16.07 -7.03 -4.88
CA GLY A 28 -17.10 -6.74 -3.90
C GLY A 28 -17.01 -5.33 -3.29
N GLY A 29 -17.89 -5.06 -2.34
CA GLY A 29 -17.94 -3.82 -1.57
C GLY A 29 -18.89 -3.89 -0.38
N TYR A 30 -18.69 -3.03 0.62
CA TYR A 30 -19.54 -2.90 1.81
C TYR A 30 -21.03 -2.67 1.48
N ARG A 31 -21.35 -1.92 0.41
CA ARG A 31 -22.73 -1.65 -0.02
C ARG A 31 -23.20 -2.54 -1.19
N THR A 32 -22.37 -3.49 -1.61
CA THR A 32 -22.75 -4.41 -2.69
C THR A 32 -23.72 -5.45 -2.14
N PRO A 33 -24.97 -5.49 -2.64
CA PRO A 33 -25.94 -6.47 -2.17
C PRO A 33 -25.48 -7.88 -2.60
N LEU A 34 -25.61 -8.85 -1.70
CA LEU A 34 -25.35 -10.27 -1.98
C LEU A 34 -26.50 -10.87 -2.81
N ARG A 35 -26.67 -10.36 -4.04
CA ARG A 35 -27.66 -10.80 -5.01
C ARG A 35 -26.98 -11.56 -6.12
N TYR A 36 -27.28 -12.85 -6.18
CA TYR A 36 -26.69 -13.75 -7.14
C TYR A 36 -27.51 -13.79 -8.44
N ASN A 37 -26.84 -13.90 -9.58
CA ASN A 37 -27.45 -14.03 -10.91
C ASN A 37 -26.90 -15.31 -11.57
N ASP A 38 -27.76 -16.13 -12.18
CA ASP A 38 -27.37 -17.36 -12.86
C ASP A 38 -26.45 -17.10 -14.07
N GLU A 39 -26.56 -15.93 -14.70
CA GLU A 39 -25.62 -15.49 -15.75
C GLU A 39 -24.18 -15.40 -15.22
N LEU A 40 -24.00 -15.02 -13.96
CA LEU A 40 -22.66 -14.99 -13.34
C LEU A 40 -22.11 -16.40 -13.12
N SER A 41 -22.94 -17.39 -12.76
CA SER A 41 -22.50 -18.79 -12.65
C SER A 41 -21.89 -19.26 -13.97
N LEU A 42 -22.62 -19.05 -15.06
CA LEU A 42 -22.23 -19.50 -16.38
C LEU A 42 -20.89 -18.86 -16.80
N LEU A 43 -20.72 -17.56 -16.56
CA LEU A 43 -19.48 -16.87 -16.87
C LEU A 43 -18.31 -17.37 -16.03
N LEU A 44 -18.53 -17.65 -14.74
CA LEU A 44 -17.49 -18.23 -13.88
C LEU A 44 -17.10 -19.65 -14.30
N GLU A 45 -18.08 -20.47 -14.70
CA GLU A 45 -17.85 -21.82 -15.22
C GLU A 45 -17.02 -21.78 -16.51
N VAL A 46 -17.43 -20.94 -17.47
CA VAL A 46 -16.69 -20.75 -18.74
C VAL A 46 -15.26 -20.29 -18.48
N ALA A 47 -15.05 -19.33 -17.56
CA ALA A 47 -13.71 -18.88 -17.19
C ALA A 47 -12.82 -20.05 -16.73
N VAL A 48 -13.35 -20.88 -15.83
CA VAL A 48 -12.61 -22.02 -15.26
C VAL A 48 -12.36 -23.10 -16.31
N GLU A 49 -13.31 -23.38 -17.19
CA GLU A 49 -13.14 -24.33 -18.29
C GLU A 49 -12.02 -23.91 -19.25
N GLN A 50 -11.82 -22.60 -19.45
CA GLN A 50 -10.72 -22.05 -20.25
C GLN A 50 -9.40 -21.90 -19.47
N GLY A 51 -9.38 -22.25 -18.19
CA GLY A 51 -8.18 -22.23 -17.36
C GLY A 51 -7.89 -20.89 -16.69
N ALA A 52 -8.84 -19.94 -16.71
CA ALA A 52 -8.71 -18.67 -16.01
C ALA A 52 -8.71 -18.89 -14.48
N ALA A 53 -7.83 -18.18 -13.78
CA ALA A 53 -7.93 -18.10 -12.33
C ALA A 53 -9.13 -17.23 -11.92
N LEU A 54 -9.76 -17.57 -10.78
CA LEU A 54 -10.86 -16.77 -10.24
C LEU A 54 -10.40 -16.03 -8.99
N ALA A 55 -10.74 -14.74 -8.92
CA ALA A 55 -10.45 -13.92 -7.74
C ALA A 55 -11.70 -13.28 -7.13
N GLY A 56 -11.73 -13.19 -5.80
CA GLY A 56 -12.79 -12.53 -5.03
C GLY A 56 -12.23 -11.53 -4.04
N ILE A 57 -12.53 -10.24 -4.23
CA ILE A 57 -12.07 -9.17 -3.33
C ILE A 57 -13.24 -8.71 -2.45
N TRP A 58 -12.97 -8.51 -1.16
CA TRP A 58 -13.95 -8.07 -0.16
C TRP A 58 -15.06 -9.10 0.08
N ASN A 59 -16.29 -8.84 -0.36
CA ASN A 59 -17.38 -9.81 -0.39
C ASN A 59 -17.52 -10.50 -1.76
N GLY A 60 -16.63 -10.24 -2.71
CA GLY A 60 -16.56 -10.95 -4.00
C GLY A 60 -16.44 -12.47 -3.84
N ALA A 61 -15.72 -12.92 -2.81
CA ALA A 61 -15.60 -14.34 -2.48
C ALA A 61 -16.95 -15.01 -2.15
N TRP A 62 -17.97 -14.25 -1.73
CA TRP A 62 -19.31 -14.80 -1.53
C TRP A 62 -19.95 -15.24 -2.83
N PHE A 63 -19.75 -14.51 -3.93
CA PHE A 63 -20.28 -14.89 -5.25
C PHE A 63 -19.59 -16.15 -5.78
N LEU A 64 -18.27 -16.25 -5.61
CA LEU A 64 -17.52 -17.47 -5.94
C LEU A 64 -18.01 -18.67 -5.13
N GLY A 65 -18.21 -18.48 -3.82
CA GLY A 65 -18.76 -19.53 -2.97
C GLY A 65 -20.18 -19.93 -3.39
N ARG A 66 -21.03 -18.96 -3.75
CA ARG A 66 -22.42 -19.21 -4.14
C ARG A 66 -22.52 -20.02 -5.44
N ALA A 67 -21.54 -19.82 -6.32
CA ALA A 67 -21.33 -20.55 -7.57
C ALA A 67 -20.70 -21.94 -7.39
N GLY A 68 -20.37 -22.36 -6.17
CA GLY A 68 -19.65 -23.62 -5.90
C GLY A 68 -18.16 -23.57 -6.26
N GLN A 69 -17.65 -22.42 -6.70
CA GLN A 69 -16.28 -22.28 -7.19
C GLN A 69 -15.23 -22.26 -6.07
N LEU A 70 -15.63 -22.31 -4.80
CA LEU A 70 -14.72 -22.38 -3.65
C LEU A 70 -14.77 -23.75 -2.94
N ASP A 71 -15.51 -24.72 -3.46
CA ASP A 71 -15.63 -26.03 -2.82
C ASP A 71 -14.29 -26.77 -2.80
N GLY A 72 -13.82 -27.14 -1.61
CA GLY A 72 -12.51 -27.76 -1.42
C GLY A 72 -11.32 -26.79 -1.47
N TYR A 73 -11.56 -25.48 -1.47
CA TYR A 73 -10.52 -24.44 -1.42
C TYR A 73 -10.47 -23.75 -0.07
N ARG A 74 -9.33 -23.14 0.23
CA ARG A 74 -9.21 -22.09 1.25
C ARG A 74 -9.64 -20.75 0.66
N CYS A 75 -10.25 -19.89 1.48
CA CYS A 75 -10.52 -18.52 1.07
C CYS A 75 -10.36 -17.51 2.20
N ALA A 76 -10.19 -16.25 1.84
CA ALA A 76 -10.26 -15.08 2.71
C ALA A 76 -11.40 -14.18 2.24
N VAL A 77 -12.26 -13.76 3.16
CA VAL A 77 -13.37 -12.84 2.89
C VAL A 77 -13.43 -11.78 3.98
N HIS A 78 -13.99 -10.61 3.67
CA HIS A 78 -14.18 -9.55 4.66
C HIS A 78 -14.84 -10.11 5.95
N PRO A 79 -14.36 -9.75 7.17
CA PRO A 79 -14.81 -10.36 8.43
C PRO A 79 -16.33 -10.44 8.61
N GLU A 80 -17.05 -9.39 8.24
CA GLU A 80 -18.52 -9.31 8.36
C GLU A 80 -19.27 -10.31 7.48
N HIS A 81 -18.64 -10.77 6.39
CA HIS A 81 -19.24 -11.68 5.42
C HIS A 81 -18.81 -13.13 5.61
N ARG A 82 -17.88 -13.43 6.54
CA ARG A 82 -17.43 -14.80 6.80
C ARG A 82 -18.58 -15.76 7.15
N PRO A 83 -19.54 -15.41 8.02
CA PRO A 83 -20.66 -16.31 8.32
C PRO A 83 -21.49 -16.63 7.07
N ALA A 84 -21.74 -15.61 6.23
CA ALA A 84 -22.51 -15.79 5.00
C ALA A 84 -21.81 -16.71 4.00
N VAL A 85 -20.48 -16.60 3.85
CA VAL A 85 -19.71 -17.53 2.99
C VAL A 85 -19.67 -18.94 3.57
N ALA A 86 -19.48 -19.08 4.88
CA ALA A 86 -19.46 -20.40 5.52
C ALA A 86 -20.80 -21.14 5.42
N GLU A 87 -21.93 -20.41 5.37
CA GLU A 87 -23.26 -20.99 5.21
C GLU A 87 -23.49 -21.56 3.81
N ILE A 88 -23.10 -20.80 2.78
CA ILE A 88 -23.37 -21.11 1.36
C ILE A 88 -22.29 -21.98 0.72
N ALA A 89 -21.03 -21.90 1.18
CA ALA A 89 -19.89 -22.64 0.64
C ALA A 89 -19.32 -23.57 1.71
N ARG A 90 -20.08 -24.62 2.05
CA ARG A 90 -19.82 -25.49 3.22
C ARG A 90 -18.56 -26.35 3.09
N LEU A 91 -18.10 -26.58 1.86
CA LEU A 91 -16.88 -27.34 1.56
C LEU A 91 -15.64 -26.43 1.50
N THR A 92 -15.79 -25.12 1.70
CA THR A 92 -14.70 -24.15 1.69
C THR A 92 -14.13 -23.94 3.09
N HIS A 93 -12.79 -23.88 3.20
CA HIS A 93 -12.13 -23.48 4.43
C HIS A 93 -11.97 -21.96 4.49
N VAL A 94 -12.93 -21.29 5.13
CA VAL A 94 -12.92 -19.82 5.31
C VAL A 94 -11.92 -19.43 6.42
N THR A 95 -10.86 -18.72 6.03
CA THR A 95 -9.77 -18.30 6.93
C THR A 95 -9.96 -16.89 7.51
N SER A 96 -9.15 -16.55 8.50
CA SER A 96 -9.04 -15.19 9.04
C SER A 96 -7.92 -14.36 8.39
N GLU A 97 -7.25 -14.90 7.37
CA GLU A 97 -6.10 -14.28 6.71
C GLU A 97 -6.51 -13.02 5.91
N ALA A 98 -5.55 -12.12 5.68
CA ALA A 98 -5.77 -10.90 4.90
C ALA A 98 -6.03 -11.22 3.41
N TYR A 99 -5.44 -12.30 2.91
CA TYR A 99 -5.66 -12.87 1.60
C TYR A 99 -5.26 -14.35 1.59
N VAL A 100 -5.73 -15.08 0.58
CA VAL A 100 -5.40 -16.49 0.31
C VAL A 100 -5.20 -16.65 -1.19
N VAL A 101 -4.10 -17.30 -1.57
CA VAL A 101 -3.90 -17.87 -2.91
C VAL A 101 -3.89 -19.39 -2.75
N ASP A 102 -4.93 -20.06 -3.23
CA ASP A 102 -5.05 -21.52 -3.21
C ASP A 102 -5.27 -21.99 -4.65
N ARG A 103 -4.19 -22.48 -5.28
CA ARG A 103 -4.17 -22.90 -6.69
C ARG A 103 -4.65 -21.77 -7.61
N ASP A 104 -5.81 -21.93 -8.23
CA ASP A 104 -6.48 -21.04 -9.17
C ASP A 104 -7.63 -20.24 -8.52
N ARG A 105 -7.68 -20.19 -7.18
CA ARG A 105 -8.61 -19.36 -6.40
C ARG A 105 -7.86 -18.36 -5.54
N LEU A 106 -8.11 -17.08 -5.80
CA LEU A 106 -7.45 -15.95 -5.15
C LEU A 106 -8.48 -15.13 -4.40
N THR A 107 -8.32 -14.92 -3.10
CA THR A 107 -9.31 -14.17 -2.34
C THR A 107 -8.68 -13.23 -1.34
N ALA A 108 -9.26 -12.05 -1.17
CA ALA A 108 -8.72 -11.01 -0.31
C ALA A 108 -9.79 -10.39 0.58
N SER A 109 -9.51 -10.31 1.87
CA SER A 109 -10.40 -9.74 2.88
C SER A 109 -10.15 -8.25 3.16
N SER A 110 -9.12 -7.66 2.55
CA SER A 110 -8.72 -6.26 2.73
C SER A 110 -8.05 -5.66 1.49
N PRO A 111 -7.93 -4.32 1.37
CA PRO A 111 -7.26 -3.68 0.23
C PRO A 111 -5.77 -4.06 0.16
N THR A 112 -5.10 -4.09 1.33
CA THR A 112 -3.71 -4.56 1.44
C THR A 112 -3.58 -6.02 1.07
N GLY A 113 -4.55 -6.85 1.46
CA GLY A 113 -4.62 -8.25 1.07
C GLY A 113 -4.74 -8.42 -0.44
N ALA A 114 -5.60 -7.63 -1.11
CA ALA A 114 -5.76 -7.68 -2.56
C ALA A 114 -4.47 -7.33 -3.30
N PHE A 115 -3.72 -6.36 -2.77
CA PHE A 115 -2.40 -5.99 -3.28
C PHE A 115 -1.40 -7.16 -3.19
N TYR A 116 -1.19 -7.73 -2.01
CA TYR A 116 -0.24 -8.83 -1.83
C TYR A 116 -0.67 -10.13 -2.53
N MET A 117 -1.98 -10.40 -2.58
CA MET A 117 -2.55 -11.49 -3.37
C MET A 117 -2.18 -11.37 -4.85
N THR A 118 -2.31 -10.17 -5.41
CA THR A 118 -1.96 -9.90 -6.81
C THR A 118 -0.47 -10.06 -7.04
N LEU A 119 0.38 -9.58 -6.12
CA LEU A 119 1.83 -9.80 -6.20
C LEU A 119 2.20 -11.28 -6.12
N GLU A 120 1.58 -12.05 -5.23
CA GLU A 120 1.84 -13.48 -5.11
C GLU A 120 1.44 -14.24 -6.38
N TRP A 121 0.34 -13.85 -7.02
CA TRP A 121 -0.08 -14.38 -8.32
C TRP A 121 0.88 -14.00 -9.44
N ILE A 122 1.27 -12.72 -9.56
CA ILE A 122 2.28 -12.29 -10.55
C ILE A 122 3.59 -13.03 -10.34
N ARG A 123 3.98 -13.27 -9.08
CA ARG A 123 5.19 -14.03 -8.74
C ARG A 123 5.12 -15.48 -9.24
N SER A 124 3.96 -16.13 -9.17
CA SER A 124 3.81 -17.51 -9.63
C SER A 124 3.93 -17.62 -11.16
N LEU A 125 3.55 -16.57 -11.90
CA LEU A 125 3.62 -16.53 -13.36
C LEU A 125 4.98 -16.07 -13.90
N HIS A 126 5.59 -15.06 -13.27
CA HIS A 126 6.76 -14.35 -13.81
C HIS A 126 8.00 -14.41 -12.91
N GLY A 127 7.90 -15.08 -11.77
CA GLY A 127 8.99 -15.21 -10.81
C GLY A 127 9.23 -13.96 -9.97
N LYS A 128 10.22 -14.07 -9.08
CA LYS A 128 10.47 -13.07 -8.03
C LYS A 128 10.98 -11.72 -8.57
N SER A 129 11.80 -11.73 -9.61
CA SER A 129 12.45 -10.51 -10.12
C SER A 129 11.47 -9.44 -10.58
N LEU A 130 10.36 -9.82 -11.22
CA LEU A 130 9.32 -8.87 -11.63
C LEU A 130 8.61 -8.28 -10.40
N THR A 131 8.28 -9.11 -9.41
CA THR A 131 7.61 -8.63 -8.20
C THR A 131 8.49 -7.71 -7.37
N ASP A 132 9.79 -7.99 -7.25
CA ASP A 132 10.75 -7.12 -6.57
C ASP A 132 10.81 -5.76 -7.29
N GLY A 133 10.81 -5.74 -8.63
CA GLY A 133 10.76 -4.50 -9.42
C GLY A 133 9.46 -3.70 -9.25
N ILE A 134 8.30 -4.37 -9.17
CA ILE A 134 7.01 -3.71 -8.89
C ILE A 134 7.03 -3.10 -7.48
N GLU A 135 7.50 -3.85 -6.48
CA GLU A 135 7.63 -3.38 -5.10
C GLU A 135 8.59 -2.18 -5.02
N ASP A 136 9.72 -2.20 -5.73
CA ASP A 136 10.68 -1.10 -5.80
C ASP A 136 10.07 0.15 -6.44
N ILE A 137 9.34 0.01 -7.55
CA ILE A 137 8.65 1.14 -8.21
C ILE A 137 7.61 1.75 -7.29
N LEU A 138 6.76 0.93 -6.65
CA LEU A 138 5.72 1.41 -5.76
C LEU A 138 6.29 2.03 -4.49
N ALA A 139 7.38 1.46 -3.95
CA ALA A 139 8.12 2.06 -2.84
C ALA A 139 8.75 3.41 -3.25
N PHE A 140 9.26 3.51 -4.48
CA PHE A 140 9.80 4.73 -5.05
C PHE A 140 8.70 5.78 -5.31
N GLU A 141 7.55 5.41 -5.86
CA GLU A 141 6.40 6.32 -6.04
C GLU A 141 5.84 6.79 -4.71
N ALA A 142 5.62 5.88 -3.75
CA ALA A 142 5.27 6.24 -2.39
C ALA A 142 6.29 7.22 -1.79
N SER A 143 7.59 7.07 -2.12
CA SER A 143 8.62 8.01 -1.71
C SER A 143 8.51 9.40 -2.36
N ARG A 144 8.03 9.46 -3.62
CA ARG A 144 7.89 10.68 -4.43
C ARG A 144 6.60 11.46 -4.13
N PHE A 145 5.51 10.77 -3.79
CA PHE A 145 4.22 11.37 -3.45
C PHE A 145 4.03 11.64 -1.95
N ARG A 146 5.09 11.49 -1.13
CA ARG A 146 5.14 11.88 0.30
C ARG A 146 5.08 13.40 0.52
N ARG A 147 4.03 14.07 0.06
CA ARG A 147 3.36 15.06 0.90
C ARG A 147 1.92 14.66 1.07
N ILE A 148 1.53 14.62 2.35
CA ILE A 148 0.21 14.37 2.92
C ILE A 148 0.02 12.91 3.39
N LYS A 149 0.22 12.74 4.71
CA LYS A 149 -0.10 11.62 5.62
C LYS A 149 0.86 10.42 5.68
N PRO A 150 1.70 10.33 6.74
CA PRO A 150 2.23 9.06 7.19
C PRO A 150 1.18 8.36 8.05
N MET A 151 0.24 7.67 7.44
CA MET A 151 -0.38 6.52 8.10
C MET A 151 -0.80 5.53 7.03
N LEU A 152 0.10 4.64 6.63
CA LEU A 152 -0.21 3.28 6.20
C LEU A 152 1.10 2.47 6.06
N ASN A 153 1.21 1.44 6.90
CA ASN A 153 1.95 0.20 6.65
C ASN A 153 3.48 0.18 6.73
N LEU A 154 4.11 1.04 7.52
CA LEU A 154 5.30 0.55 8.25
C LEU A 154 4.78 -0.36 9.36
N SER A 155 5.22 -1.63 9.44
CA SER A 155 4.95 -2.53 10.57
C SER A 155 5.74 -2.10 11.82
N VAL A 156 5.81 -0.79 12.06
CA VAL A 156 6.43 -0.22 13.24
C VAL A 156 5.43 -0.18 14.37
N SER A 157 5.95 -0.39 15.57
CA SER A 157 5.19 -0.26 16.82
C SER A 157 4.54 1.12 16.94
N GLY A 158 3.39 1.19 17.63
CA GLY A 158 2.69 2.45 17.91
C GLY A 158 3.60 3.56 18.47
N PRO A 159 4.48 3.28 19.44
CA PRO A 159 5.41 4.29 19.97
C PRO A 159 6.39 4.86 18.94
N LEU A 160 6.88 4.04 18.01
CA LEU A 160 7.78 4.54 16.95
C LEU A 160 7.00 5.41 15.95
N ARG A 161 5.77 5.01 15.63
CA ARG A 161 4.88 5.78 14.75
C ARG A 161 4.60 7.17 15.30
N GLU A 162 4.36 7.27 16.60
CA GLU A 162 4.14 8.55 17.29
C GLU A 162 5.34 9.49 17.18
N VAL A 163 6.56 8.99 17.43
CA VAL A 163 7.79 9.78 17.28
C VAL A 163 8.01 10.23 15.83
N ILE A 164 7.77 9.35 14.86
CA ILE A 164 7.88 9.68 13.43
C ILE A 164 6.88 10.79 13.06
N ASN A 165 5.64 10.71 13.54
CA ASN A 165 4.63 11.73 13.28
C ASN A 165 5.03 13.10 13.86
N LEU A 166 5.60 13.11 15.06
CA LEU A 166 6.13 14.34 15.66
C LEU A 166 7.24 14.94 14.81
N MET A 167 8.16 14.12 14.31
CA MET A 167 9.22 14.58 13.40
C MET A 167 8.67 15.15 12.09
N ASP A 168 7.71 14.47 11.46
CA ASP A 168 7.15 14.84 10.15
C ASP A 168 6.37 16.16 10.18
N VAL A 169 5.66 16.44 11.28
CA VAL A 169 4.92 17.71 11.46
C VAL A 169 5.86 18.88 11.79
N ASN A 170 7.08 18.60 12.28
CA ASN A 170 8.03 19.60 12.76
C ASN A 170 9.32 19.61 11.93
N LEU A 171 9.22 19.84 10.61
CA LEU A 171 10.40 19.87 9.73
C LEU A 171 11.11 21.24 9.70
N GLU A 172 10.33 22.32 9.77
CA GLU A 172 10.83 23.70 9.81
C GLU A 172 11.45 24.05 11.17
N GLU A 173 10.84 23.60 12.26
CA GLU A 173 11.33 23.76 13.63
C GLU A 173 11.57 22.37 14.26
N PRO A 174 12.72 21.72 14.00
CA PRO A 174 12.96 20.36 14.45
C PRO A 174 12.97 20.24 15.98
N LEU A 175 12.14 19.33 16.49
CA LEU A 175 12.08 19.00 17.91
C LEU A 175 13.41 18.40 18.38
N GLN A 176 13.85 18.80 19.58
CA GLN A 176 15.01 18.17 20.19
C GLN A 176 14.67 16.76 20.66
N MET A 177 15.69 15.93 20.85
CA MET A 177 15.48 14.56 21.36
C MET A 177 14.76 14.57 22.72
N LEU A 178 15.00 15.57 23.56
CA LEU A 178 14.30 15.72 24.83
C LEU A 178 12.79 15.95 24.62
N ASP A 179 12.40 16.78 23.66
CA ASP A 179 10.99 17.07 23.37
C ASP A 179 10.30 15.84 22.79
N LEU A 180 10.95 15.13 21.87
CA LEU A 180 10.44 13.87 21.31
C LEU A 180 10.24 12.82 22.41
N CYS A 181 11.14 12.75 23.39
CA CYS A 181 10.99 11.89 24.56
C CYS A 181 9.78 12.26 25.43
N LEU A 182 9.61 13.56 25.69
CA LEU A 182 8.50 14.08 26.49
C LEU A 182 7.16 13.82 25.82
N TYR A 183 7.02 14.18 24.55
CA TYR A 183 5.76 14.03 23.81
C TYR A 183 5.38 12.57 23.59
N ALA A 184 6.35 11.68 23.32
CA ALA A 184 6.07 10.26 23.15
C ALA A 184 5.98 9.47 24.48
N GLY A 185 6.25 10.11 25.63
CA GLY A 185 6.28 9.45 26.92
C GLY A 185 7.34 8.33 27.02
N ARG A 186 8.50 8.49 26.34
CA ARG A 186 9.57 7.48 26.26
C ARG A 186 10.94 8.06 26.56
N SER A 187 11.79 7.26 27.19
CA SER A 187 13.19 7.62 27.35
C SER A 187 13.96 7.60 26.01
N ARG A 188 15.05 8.36 25.95
CA ARG A 188 15.93 8.43 24.77
C ARG A 188 16.39 7.05 24.31
N ARG A 189 16.82 6.20 25.23
CA ARG A 189 17.26 4.82 24.94
C ARG A 189 16.16 3.97 24.29
N GLN A 190 14.91 4.15 24.71
CA GLN A 190 13.78 3.43 24.11
C GLN A 190 13.55 3.89 22.68
N ILE A 191 13.58 5.20 22.41
CA ILE A 191 13.42 5.73 21.05
C ILE A 191 14.57 5.28 20.16
N GLU A 192 15.82 5.45 20.59
CA GLU A 192 17.00 5.00 19.82
C GLU A 192 16.94 3.51 19.49
N ARG A 193 16.51 2.67 20.44
CA ARG A 193 16.31 1.25 20.22
C ARG A 193 15.20 0.97 19.21
N LEU A 194 14.06 1.67 19.30
CA LEU A 194 12.97 1.51 18.32
C LEU A 194 13.43 1.81 16.89
N PHE A 195 14.16 2.91 16.70
CA PHE A 195 14.71 3.27 15.39
C PHE A 195 15.74 2.25 14.89
N LYS A 196 16.64 1.77 15.77
CA LYS A 196 17.63 0.77 15.39
C LYS A 196 16.98 -0.56 15.02
N ASP A 197 16.08 -1.06 15.86
CA ASP A 197 15.50 -2.40 15.72
C ASP A 197 14.46 -2.48 14.58
N GLN A 198 13.74 -1.38 14.31
CA GLN A 198 12.64 -1.39 13.33
C GLN A 198 12.96 -0.65 12.03
N LEU A 199 13.96 0.25 12.02
CA LEU A 199 14.34 1.05 10.84
C LEU A 199 15.82 0.98 10.49
N GLY A 200 16.64 0.27 11.28
CA GLY A 200 18.08 0.10 11.02
C GLY A 200 18.88 1.40 11.07
N THR A 201 18.34 2.49 11.63
CA THR A 201 18.97 3.82 11.61
C THR A 201 18.84 4.52 12.96
N SER A 202 19.47 5.69 13.12
CA SER A 202 19.31 6.52 14.30
C SER A 202 18.16 7.52 14.14
N PRO A 203 17.52 7.97 15.25
CA PRO A 203 16.47 8.98 15.18
C PRO A 203 16.93 10.27 14.49
N GLN A 204 18.16 10.71 14.80
CA GLN A 204 18.73 11.93 14.23
C GLN A 204 18.96 11.80 12.72
N ARG A 205 19.46 10.64 12.26
CA ARG A 205 19.67 10.40 10.84
C ARG A 205 18.34 10.36 10.09
N TYR A 206 17.36 9.63 10.61
CA TYR A 206 16.03 9.57 10.02
C TYR A 206 15.39 10.96 9.91
N TYR A 207 15.46 11.78 10.96
CA TYR A 207 14.91 13.13 10.95
C TYR A 207 15.61 14.05 9.93
N MET A 208 16.93 13.91 9.79
CA MET A 208 17.68 14.60 8.74
C MET A 208 17.21 14.18 7.34
N ASP A 209 17.01 12.89 7.12
CA ASP A 209 16.60 12.33 5.83
C ASP A 209 15.19 12.80 5.45
N LEU A 210 14.26 12.91 6.40
CA LEU A 210 12.95 13.54 6.20
C LEU A 210 13.08 14.98 5.71
N ARG A 211 13.89 15.79 6.41
CA ARG A 211 14.08 17.22 6.10
C ARG A 211 14.75 17.44 4.75
N ILE A 212 15.73 16.60 4.38
CA ILE A 212 16.40 16.67 3.07
C ILE A 212 15.46 16.23 1.93
N THR A 213 14.64 15.20 2.18
CA THR A 213 13.63 14.77 1.20
C THR A 213 12.61 15.88 0.94
N GLU A 214 12.16 16.54 1.99
CA GLU A 214 11.25 17.67 1.90
C GLU A 214 11.87 18.87 1.16
N ALA A 215 13.14 19.16 1.42
CA ALA A 215 13.87 20.22 0.74
C ALA A 215 13.95 20.01 -0.77
N ARG A 216 14.22 18.77 -1.22
CA ARG A 216 14.20 18.43 -2.65
C ARG A 216 12.84 18.70 -3.26
N ARG A 217 11.78 18.32 -2.54
CA ARG A 217 10.41 18.51 -3.00
C ARG A 217 10.05 19.99 -3.13
N LEU A 218 10.52 20.86 -2.23
CA LEU A 218 10.38 22.31 -2.37
C LEU A 218 11.17 22.84 -3.58
N LEU A 219 12.43 22.41 -3.77
CA LEU A 219 13.24 22.82 -4.92
C LEU A 219 12.59 22.44 -6.25
N GLN A 220 12.03 21.23 -6.34
CA GLN A 220 11.42 20.73 -7.58
C GLN A 220 10.08 21.40 -7.88
N HIS A 221 9.26 21.68 -6.85
CA HIS A 221 7.85 22.03 -7.05
C HIS A 221 7.49 23.48 -6.64
N THR A 222 8.46 24.33 -6.37
CA THR A 222 8.22 25.74 -6.01
C THR A 222 9.26 26.66 -6.63
N SER A 223 9.01 27.97 -6.59
CA SER A 223 9.96 29.01 -6.98
C SER A 223 10.89 29.46 -5.85
N LEU A 224 10.82 28.84 -4.66
CA LEU A 224 11.64 29.21 -3.50
C LEU A 224 13.14 29.10 -3.80
N SER A 225 13.93 30.08 -3.37
CA SER A 225 15.38 30.05 -3.44
C SER A 225 15.97 28.94 -2.56
N ILE A 226 17.22 28.55 -2.84
CA ILE A 226 17.93 27.53 -2.03
C ILE A 226 17.99 27.94 -0.55
N VAL A 227 18.10 29.24 -0.27
CA VAL A 227 18.12 29.77 1.09
C VAL A 227 16.76 29.61 1.76
N GLU A 228 15.68 30.00 1.10
CA GLU A 228 14.31 29.84 1.63
C GLU A 228 13.96 28.37 1.87
N VAL A 229 14.34 27.48 0.95
CA VAL A 229 14.17 26.03 1.15
C VAL A 229 14.96 25.53 2.36
N SER A 230 16.20 26.01 2.54
CA SER A 230 17.00 25.59 3.70
C SER A 230 16.33 25.99 5.02
N VAL A 231 15.73 27.19 5.08
CA VAL A 231 15.00 27.68 6.25
C VAL A 231 13.72 26.88 6.46
N ALA A 232 12.91 26.67 5.41
CA ALA A 232 11.66 25.91 5.48
C ALA A 232 11.84 24.44 5.91
N CYS A 233 13.05 23.90 5.78
CA CYS A 233 13.42 22.57 6.26
C CYS A 233 14.30 22.62 7.52
N GLY A 234 14.30 23.74 8.25
CA GLY A 234 14.90 23.91 9.57
C GLY A 234 16.43 23.90 9.61
N PHE A 235 17.11 24.15 8.49
CA PHE A 235 18.58 24.16 8.45
C PHE A 235 19.11 25.50 8.93
N VAL A 236 20.01 25.43 9.93
CA VAL A 236 20.65 26.62 10.53
C VAL A 236 21.57 27.35 9.55
N SER A 237 22.16 26.64 8.57
CA SER A 237 22.97 27.30 7.53
C SER A 237 22.79 26.68 6.14
N PRO A 238 22.79 27.48 5.06
CA PRO A 238 22.75 27.00 3.69
C PRO A 238 23.94 26.09 3.32
N SER A 239 25.10 26.31 3.95
CA SER A 239 26.30 25.49 3.77
C SER A 239 26.11 24.08 4.35
N HIS A 240 25.53 23.98 5.56
CA HIS A 240 25.21 22.69 6.15
C HIS A 240 24.14 21.95 5.33
N PHE A 241 23.08 22.67 4.93
CA PHE A 241 22.05 22.14 4.03
C PHE A 241 22.65 21.55 2.75
N SER A 242 23.47 22.32 2.04
CA SER A 242 24.07 21.88 0.78
C SER A 242 24.95 20.65 0.92
N LYS A 243 25.69 20.52 2.04
CA LYS A 243 26.49 19.34 2.36
C LYS A 243 25.60 18.11 2.61
N CYS A 244 24.60 18.24 3.46
CA CYS A 244 23.66 17.15 3.77
C CYS A 244 22.89 16.70 2.53
N TYR A 245 22.42 17.65 1.72
CA TYR A 245 21.72 17.37 0.47
C TYR A 245 22.60 16.62 -0.53
N SER A 246 23.84 17.07 -0.72
CA SER A 246 24.78 16.41 -1.62
C SER A 246 25.16 15.01 -1.15
N ALA A 247 25.31 14.83 0.17
CA ALA A 247 25.57 13.52 0.75
C ALA A 247 24.40 12.54 0.58
N TYR A 248 23.16 13.04 0.51
CA TYR A 248 21.96 12.21 0.37
C TYR A 248 21.60 11.93 -1.10
N PHE A 249 21.65 12.93 -1.99
CA PHE A 249 21.23 12.82 -3.39
C PHE A 249 22.38 12.72 -4.41
N GLY A 250 23.64 12.78 -3.96
CA GLY A 250 24.82 12.67 -4.81
C GLY A 250 25.17 13.92 -5.61
N HIS A 251 24.41 15.02 -5.48
CA HIS A 251 24.67 16.27 -6.17
C HIS A 251 24.19 17.50 -5.38
N ARG A 252 24.70 18.69 -5.73
CA ARG A 252 24.38 19.94 -5.02
C ARG A 252 22.92 20.37 -5.26
N PRO A 253 22.27 21.05 -4.28
CA PRO A 253 20.91 21.59 -4.46
C PRO A 253 20.74 22.48 -5.69
N SER A 254 21.79 23.21 -6.08
CA SER A 254 21.78 24.08 -7.27
C SER A 254 21.71 23.33 -8.59
N LYS A 255 21.97 22.01 -8.60
CA LYS A 255 21.83 21.15 -9.78
C LYS A 255 20.51 20.37 -9.78
N GLU A 256 19.66 20.53 -8.75
CA GLU A 256 18.37 19.86 -8.72
C GLU A 256 17.44 20.44 -9.80
N ILE A 257 16.72 19.56 -10.49
CA ILE A 257 15.86 19.94 -11.61
C ILE A 257 14.57 20.54 -11.06
N ARG A 258 14.27 21.79 -11.43
CA ARG A 258 12.99 22.42 -11.09
C ARG A 258 11.92 22.05 -12.12
N LEU A 259 10.74 21.65 -11.63
CA LEU A 259 9.59 21.22 -12.43
C LEU A 259 8.52 22.30 -12.58
N VAL A 260 8.61 23.36 -11.78
CA VAL A 260 7.76 24.55 -11.88
C VAL A 260 8.60 25.67 -12.48
N LYS A 261 8.06 26.35 -13.51
CA LYS A 261 8.69 27.50 -14.16
C LYS A 261 8.67 28.73 -13.26
#